data_AF-A0AA87MLH5-F1
#
_entry.id   AF-A0AA87MLH5-F1
#
_cell.length_a   1.000
_cell.length_b   1.000
_cell.length_c   1.000
_cell.angle_alpha   90.00
_cell.angle_beta   90.00
_cell.angle_gamma   90.00
#
_symmetry.space_group_name_H-M   'P 1'
#
loop_
_entity.id
_entity.type
_entity.pdbx_description
1 polymer ?
#
loop_
_entity_poly.entity_id
_entity_poly.type
_entity_poly.pdbx_seq_one_letter_code
_entity_poly.pdbx_strand_id
1 'polypeptide(L)'
;MSTFDGFKKSNVDIDIEEKISSHIEKYLVSGIDILKHSMVLTRRQWFKRLLAHIELFKMTLDVPGDIAELGVFRGIGLMTWANLLESYCIGDRTKVVWGFDNWKGFTSFELEDGSEIKDAQKKLGGFNPEFYYNELVDAIKIFDQDRFIPNKPRIKLQEGQIEESIPRFIKENPGVRFSLIHFDCDLYAPTKVALEYLYPLLSKGGVMLFDEYGIHDWPGETKAVDEFLERNENLKLHKFSWTNAPAAYLIK
;
A
#
# COMPACT_ATOMS: atom_id res chain seq x y z
N MET A 1 18.89 18.87 3.82
CA MET A 1 18.75 17.87 2.75
C MET A 1 17.33 17.35 2.82
N SER A 2 16.57 17.43 1.73
CA SER A 2 15.25 16.79 1.65
C SER A 2 15.43 15.28 1.88
N THR A 3 14.93 14.77 3.00
CA THR A 3 14.82 13.32 3.23
C THR A 3 13.80 12.77 2.25
N PHE A 4 14.15 11.69 1.53
CA PHE A 4 13.20 11.02 0.65
C PHE A 4 12.00 10.50 1.46
N ASP A 5 10.79 10.73 0.96
CA ASP A 5 9.53 10.44 1.65
C ASP A 5 8.64 9.45 0.91
N GLY A 6 9.20 8.71 -0.06
CA GLY A 6 8.49 7.69 -0.82
C GLY A 6 7.87 8.18 -2.13
N PHE A 7 7.93 9.49 -2.44
CA PHE A 7 7.32 10.03 -3.65
C PHE A 7 8.35 10.61 -4.62
N LYS A 8 8.25 10.24 -5.90
CA LYS A 8 8.90 10.97 -6.98
C LYS A 8 8.17 12.30 -7.20
N LYS A 9 8.91 13.41 -7.18
CA LYS A 9 8.37 14.77 -7.21
C LYS A 9 8.92 15.58 -8.37
N SER A 10 8.06 16.31 -9.06
CA SER A 10 8.49 17.38 -9.96
C SER A 10 8.90 18.63 -9.18
N ASN A 11 9.57 19.58 -9.82
CA ASN A 11 9.88 20.88 -9.20
C ASN A 11 8.62 21.63 -8.72
N VAL A 12 7.48 21.45 -9.41
CA VAL A 12 6.20 22.03 -9.00
C VAL A 12 5.68 21.34 -7.74
N ASP A 13 5.89 20.04 -7.60
CA ASP A 13 5.49 19.31 -6.39
C ASP A 13 6.27 19.77 -5.17
N ILE A 14 7.59 19.95 -5.32
CA ILE A 14 8.48 20.45 -4.28
C ILE A 14 8.08 21.87 -3.85
N ASP A 15 7.91 22.80 -4.79
CA ASP A 15 7.54 24.20 -4.50
C ASP A 15 6.19 24.30 -3.76
N ILE A 16 5.20 23.46 -4.12
CA ILE A 16 3.91 23.45 -3.42
C ILE A 16 4.06 22.91 -2.00
N GLU A 17 4.85 21.85 -1.79
CA GLU A 17 5.09 21.31 -0.44
C GLU A 17 5.86 22.30 0.45
N GLU A 18 6.84 23.01 -0.10
CA GLU A 18 7.55 24.09 0.61
C GLU A 18 6.61 25.22 1.02
N LYS A 19 5.66 25.60 0.15
CA LYS A 19 4.62 26.59 0.46
C LYS A 19 3.66 26.12 1.55
N ILE A 20 3.28 24.84 1.55
CA ILE A 20 2.43 24.25 2.61
C ILE A 20 3.18 24.25 3.94
N SER A 21 4.45 23.82 3.95
CA SER A 21 5.30 23.86 5.15
C SER A 21 5.44 25.30 5.68
N SER A 22 5.72 26.26 4.79
CA SER A 22 5.81 27.68 5.15
C SER A 22 4.49 28.23 5.71
N HIS A 23 3.35 27.77 5.20
CA HIS A 23 2.03 28.15 5.73
C HIS A 23 1.84 27.63 7.15
N ILE A 24 2.17 26.36 7.41
CA ILE A 24 2.06 25.74 8.74
C ILE A 24 2.92 26.51 9.75
N GLU A 25 4.17 26.81 9.39
CA GLU A 25 5.10 27.58 10.23
C GLU A 25 4.62 29.02 10.47
N LYS A 26 4.19 29.72 9.40
CA LYS A 26 3.74 31.12 9.47
C LYS A 26 2.57 31.31 10.41
N TYR A 27 1.61 30.37 10.42
CA TYR A 27 0.39 30.46 11.24
C TYR A 27 0.44 29.59 12.50
N LEU A 28 1.57 28.96 12.79
CA LEU A 28 1.76 28.08 13.94
C LEU A 28 0.66 27.02 14.04
N VAL A 29 0.30 26.42 12.90
CA VAL A 29 -0.78 25.42 12.84
C VAL A 29 -0.35 24.19 13.63
N SER A 30 -1.11 23.85 14.68
CA SER A 30 -0.78 22.73 15.55
C SER A 30 -0.94 21.39 14.83
N GLY A 31 -0.25 20.35 15.28
CA GLY A 31 -0.36 19.01 14.70
C GLY A 31 -1.80 18.48 14.66
N ILE A 32 -2.60 18.76 15.70
CA ILE A 32 -4.01 18.34 15.73
C ILE A 32 -4.88 19.12 14.75
N ASP A 33 -4.58 20.41 14.51
CA ASP A 33 -5.30 21.21 13.53
C ASP A 33 -4.93 20.82 12.11
N ILE A 34 -3.69 20.42 11.83
CA ILE A 34 -3.28 19.83 10.55
C ILE A 34 -4.13 18.59 10.24
N LEU A 35 -4.41 17.74 11.23
CA LEU A 35 -5.25 16.55 11.05
C LEU A 35 -6.73 16.91 10.84
N LYS A 36 -7.31 17.71 11.74
CA LYS A 36 -8.74 18.11 11.68
C LYS A 36 -9.08 18.92 10.43
N HIS A 37 -8.15 19.76 9.99
CA HIS A 37 -8.30 20.62 8.83
C HIS A 37 -7.45 20.13 7.65
N SER A 38 -7.15 18.81 7.59
CA SER A 38 -6.35 18.20 6.53
C SER A 38 -6.81 18.62 5.13
N MET A 39 -8.12 18.68 4.89
CA MET A 39 -8.70 19.12 3.61
C MET A 39 -8.34 20.55 3.16
N VAL A 40 -7.85 21.40 4.06
CA VAL A 40 -7.37 22.76 3.73
C VAL A 40 -6.00 22.72 3.06
N LEU A 41 -5.13 21.80 3.47
CA LEU A 41 -3.73 21.74 3.06
C LEU A 41 -3.39 20.51 2.20
N THR A 42 -4.30 19.52 2.13
CA THR A 42 -4.10 18.29 1.37
C THR A 42 -3.88 18.58 -0.11
N ARG A 43 -2.80 18.04 -0.66
CA ARG A 43 -2.51 18.09 -2.09
C ARG A 43 -3.43 17.15 -2.88
N ARG A 44 -3.81 17.56 -4.09
CA ARG A 44 -4.63 16.76 -5.01
C ARG A 44 -4.10 15.35 -5.26
N GLN A 45 -2.77 15.15 -5.23
CA GLN A 45 -2.15 13.85 -5.54
C GLN A 45 -2.46 12.82 -4.44
N TRP A 46 -2.26 13.17 -3.17
CA TRP A 46 -2.59 12.31 -2.04
C TRP A 46 -4.10 12.07 -1.94
N PHE A 47 -4.90 13.13 -2.16
CA PHE A 47 -6.35 12.99 -2.14
C PHE A 47 -6.86 12.05 -3.23
N LYS A 48 -6.32 12.16 -4.45
CA LYS A 48 -6.67 11.28 -5.57
C LYS A 48 -6.34 9.81 -5.28
N ARG A 49 -5.18 9.52 -4.66
CA ARG A 49 -4.83 8.16 -4.23
C ARG A 49 -5.81 7.62 -3.19
N LEU A 50 -6.15 8.44 -2.18
CA LEU A 50 -7.16 8.09 -1.18
C LEU A 50 -8.52 7.76 -1.82
N LEU A 51 -8.99 8.60 -2.76
CA LEU A 51 -10.25 8.33 -3.48
C LEU A 51 -10.20 7.00 -4.23
N ALA A 52 -9.08 6.68 -4.87
CA ALA A 52 -8.94 5.43 -5.63
C ALA A 52 -8.99 4.20 -4.71
N HIS A 53 -8.31 4.26 -3.56
CA HIS A 53 -8.40 3.24 -2.53
C HIS A 53 -9.83 3.08 -2.00
N ILE A 54 -10.55 4.17 -1.75
CA ILE A 54 -11.97 4.12 -1.32
C ILE A 54 -12.83 3.40 -2.36
N GLU A 55 -12.69 3.73 -3.64
CA GLU A 55 -13.47 3.10 -4.71
C GLU A 55 -13.19 1.59 -4.81
N LEU A 56 -11.92 1.17 -4.73
CA LEU A 56 -11.54 -0.25 -4.77
C LEU A 56 -12.01 -0.99 -3.52
N PHE A 57 -11.88 -0.38 -2.34
CA PHE A 57 -12.38 -0.96 -1.09
C PHE A 57 -13.90 -1.20 -1.15
N LYS A 58 -14.66 -0.23 -1.68
CA LYS A 58 -16.12 -0.35 -1.82
C LYS A 58 -16.54 -1.53 -2.69
N MET A 59 -15.75 -1.89 -3.70
CA MET A 59 -16.00 -3.09 -4.53
C MET A 59 -15.91 -4.40 -3.74
N THR A 60 -15.30 -4.39 -2.55
CA THR A 60 -15.02 -5.59 -1.74
C THR A 60 -15.82 -5.66 -0.44
N LEU A 61 -16.80 -4.77 -0.25
CA LEU A 61 -17.59 -4.68 0.99
C LEU A 61 -18.32 -5.98 1.31
N ASP A 62 -18.90 -6.61 0.30
CA ASP A 62 -19.65 -7.88 0.38
C ASP A 62 -18.79 -9.13 0.09
N VAL A 63 -17.51 -8.95 -0.23
CA VAL A 63 -16.57 -10.04 -0.50
C VAL A 63 -15.92 -10.51 0.81
N PRO A 64 -15.99 -11.80 1.17
CA PRO A 64 -15.37 -12.29 2.41
C PRO A 64 -13.84 -12.31 2.31
N GLY A 65 -13.17 -12.04 3.43
CA GLY A 65 -11.71 -12.13 3.56
C GLY A 65 -11.05 -10.84 4.01
N ASP A 66 -9.84 -10.99 4.51
CA ASP A 66 -8.96 -9.92 4.98
C ASP A 66 -8.48 -9.00 3.85
N ILE A 67 -7.72 -7.98 4.20
CA ILE A 67 -6.98 -7.13 3.28
C ILE A 67 -5.48 -7.43 3.44
N ALA A 68 -4.75 -7.54 2.34
CA ALA A 68 -3.29 -7.59 2.35
C ALA A 68 -2.71 -6.34 1.65
N GLU A 69 -1.65 -5.78 2.22
CA GLU A 69 -0.80 -4.78 1.58
C GLU A 69 0.65 -5.27 1.58
N LEU A 70 1.28 -5.19 0.41
CA LEU A 70 2.62 -5.68 0.12
C LEU A 70 3.52 -4.49 -0.18
N GLY A 71 4.45 -4.18 0.71
CA GLY A 71 5.12 -2.88 0.75
C GLY A 71 4.31 -1.90 1.58
N VAL A 72 4.65 -1.78 2.85
CA VAL A 72 3.94 -0.94 3.83
C VAL A 72 4.62 0.43 3.95
N PHE A 73 5.95 0.46 3.87
CA PHE A 73 6.76 1.66 4.08
C PHE A 73 6.40 2.36 5.41
N ARG A 74 5.88 3.59 5.33
CA ARG A 74 5.43 4.39 6.50
C ARG A 74 3.95 4.18 6.86
N GLY A 75 3.24 3.28 6.17
CA GLY A 75 1.89 2.83 6.52
C GLY A 75 0.72 3.68 6.01
N ILE A 76 0.92 4.53 4.99
CA ILE A 76 -0.17 5.36 4.44
C ILE A 76 -1.33 4.47 3.93
N GLY A 77 -1.03 3.47 3.11
CA GLY A 77 -2.03 2.54 2.58
C GLY A 77 -2.63 1.67 3.69
N LEU A 78 -1.79 1.06 4.53
CA LEU A 78 -2.17 0.23 5.68
C LEU A 78 -3.21 0.91 6.57
N MET A 79 -2.90 2.14 6.99
CA MET A 79 -3.78 2.93 7.84
C MET A 79 -5.04 3.35 7.08
N THR A 80 -4.96 3.61 5.78
CA THR A 80 -6.14 3.87 4.94
C THR A 80 -7.11 2.69 4.97
N TRP A 81 -6.65 1.47 4.69
CA TRP A 81 -7.49 0.27 4.72
C TRP A 81 -8.14 0.03 6.09
N ALA A 82 -7.37 0.22 7.15
CA ALA A 82 -7.85 0.03 8.50
C ALA A 82 -8.93 1.06 8.88
N ASN A 83 -8.72 2.34 8.55
CA ASN A 83 -9.73 3.38 8.75
C ASN A 83 -11.00 3.12 7.94
N LEU A 84 -10.88 2.59 6.71
CA LEU A 84 -12.04 2.23 5.90
C LEU A 84 -12.82 1.06 6.49
N LEU A 85 -12.15 0.03 7.02
CA LEU A 85 -12.82 -1.03 7.78
C LEU A 85 -13.56 -0.47 9.01
N GLU A 86 -12.95 0.46 9.75
CA GLU A 86 -13.61 1.10 10.91
C GLU A 86 -14.63 2.17 10.53
N SER A 87 -14.77 2.52 9.25
CA SER A 87 -15.79 3.45 8.78
C SER A 87 -17.00 2.73 8.18
N TYR A 88 -16.76 1.70 7.37
CA TYR A 88 -17.80 0.98 6.62
C TYR A 88 -18.19 -0.37 7.21
N CYS A 89 -17.28 -0.99 7.98
CA CYS A 89 -17.45 -2.34 8.53
C CYS A 89 -17.37 -2.32 10.07
N ILE A 90 -17.92 -1.26 10.68
CA ILE A 90 -17.94 -1.07 12.14
C ILE A 90 -18.54 -2.32 12.79
N GLY A 91 -17.79 -2.91 13.73
CA GLY A 91 -18.20 -4.11 14.46
C GLY A 91 -17.88 -5.44 13.77
N ASP A 92 -17.64 -5.48 12.45
CA ASP A 92 -17.07 -6.67 11.81
C ASP A 92 -15.62 -6.80 12.25
N ARG A 93 -15.30 -7.87 12.98
CA ARG A 93 -13.95 -8.18 13.45
C ARG A 93 -13.33 -9.38 12.78
N THR A 94 -13.98 -9.92 11.76
CA THR A 94 -13.47 -11.05 11.00
C THR A 94 -12.44 -10.59 9.98
N LYS A 95 -12.66 -9.43 9.35
CA LYS A 95 -11.70 -8.78 8.44
C LYS A 95 -10.62 -7.99 9.19
N VAL A 96 -9.36 -8.24 8.87
CA VAL A 96 -8.21 -7.45 9.32
C VAL A 96 -7.38 -6.97 8.13
N VAL A 97 -6.45 -6.04 8.38
CA VAL A 97 -5.44 -5.61 7.42
C VAL A 97 -4.11 -6.25 7.78
N TRP A 98 -3.52 -7.00 6.85
CA TRP A 98 -2.17 -7.55 6.95
C TRP A 98 -1.20 -6.70 6.15
N GLY A 99 -0.17 -6.18 6.79
CA GLY A 99 0.92 -5.45 6.12
C GLY A 99 2.18 -6.32 6.06
N PHE A 100 2.71 -6.53 4.86
CA PHE A 100 3.93 -7.30 4.60
C PHE A 100 5.05 -6.35 4.19
N ASP A 101 6.14 -6.32 4.96
CA ASP A 101 7.30 -5.49 4.66
C ASP A 101 8.55 -6.09 5.33
N ASN A 102 9.72 -5.80 4.78
CA ASN A 102 11.00 -6.24 5.35
C ASN A 102 11.62 -5.18 6.28
N TRP A 103 11.07 -3.96 6.27
CA TRP A 103 11.59 -2.76 6.95
C TRP A 103 13.08 -2.48 6.72
N LYS A 104 13.61 -2.96 5.60
CA LYS A 104 15.00 -2.82 5.14
C LYS A 104 15.08 -2.21 3.74
N GLY A 105 13.94 -2.01 3.08
CA GLY A 105 13.85 -1.47 1.73
C GLY A 105 14.29 -2.50 0.68
N PHE A 106 14.80 -2.04 -0.46
CA PHE A 106 15.24 -2.93 -1.53
C PHE A 106 16.57 -3.59 -1.19
N THR A 107 16.54 -4.90 -0.95
CA THR A 107 17.73 -5.70 -0.62
C THR A 107 18.37 -6.40 -1.80
N SER A 108 17.65 -6.53 -2.91
CA SER A 108 18.07 -7.21 -4.14
C SER A 108 17.24 -6.71 -5.31
N PHE A 109 17.78 -6.89 -6.52
CA PHE A 109 17.09 -6.65 -7.79
C PHE A 109 17.26 -7.87 -8.69
N GLU A 110 16.24 -8.15 -9.48
CA GLU A 110 16.28 -9.12 -10.57
C GLU A 110 16.55 -8.43 -11.90
N LEU A 111 16.83 -9.21 -12.95
CA LEU A 111 17.07 -8.67 -14.29
C LEU A 111 15.87 -7.89 -14.82
N GLU A 112 14.66 -8.38 -14.53
CA GLU A 112 13.37 -7.83 -14.91
C GLU A 112 13.10 -6.47 -14.28
N ASP A 113 13.74 -6.16 -13.15
CA ASP A 113 13.66 -4.84 -12.54
C ASP A 113 14.43 -3.80 -13.35
N GLY A 114 15.36 -4.18 -14.22
CA GLY A 114 16.16 -3.23 -14.98
C GLY A 114 17.16 -2.45 -14.12
N SER A 115 17.58 -1.28 -14.59
CA SER A 115 18.65 -0.51 -13.94
C SER A 115 18.15 0.35 -12.77
N GLU A 116 19.09 0.72 -11.89
CA GLU A 116 18.86 1.71 -10.84
C GLU A 116 18.48 3.08 -11.42
N ILE A 117 17.55 3.77 -10.75
CA ILE A 117 17.04 5.09 -11.12
C ILE A 117 17.07 5.98 -9.88
N LYS A 118 18.05 6.89 -9.82
CA LYS A 118 18.29 7.74 -8.64
C LYS A 118 17.10 8.59 -8.24
N ASP A 119 16.43 9.22 -9.22
CA ASP A 119 15.32 10.14 -8.96
C ASP A 119 14.05 9.42 -8.48
N ALA A 120 13.94 8.13 -8.75
CA ALA A 120 12.88 7.26 -8.23
C ALA A 120 13.28 6.55 -6.92
N GLN A 121 14.50 6.78 -6.40
CA GLN A 121 15.10 6.00 -5.31
C GLN A 121 15.12 4.48 -5.55
N LYS A 122 15.07 4.06 -6.81
CA LYS A 122 15.27 2.68 -7.21
C LYS A 122 16.76 2.36 -7.19
N LYS A 123 17.22 1.89 -6.04
CA LYS A 123 18.61 1.51 -5.77
C LYS A 123 18.65 0.58 -4.56
N LEU A 124 19.76 -0.13 -4.36
CA LEU A 124 19.91 -0.96 -3.17
C LEU A 124 19.84 -0.10 -1.89
N GLY A 125 19.06 -0.55 -0.90
CA GLY A 125 18.72 0.19 0.32
C GLY A 125 17.76 1.37 0.12
N GLY A 126 17.26 1.58 -1.11
CA GLY A 126 16.15 2.49 -1.38
C GLY A 126 14.89 2.08 -0.62
N PHE A 127 14.03 3.06 -0.31
CA PHE A 127 12.77 2.84 0.43
C PHE A 127 12.91 2.16 1.80
N ASN A 128 14.09 2.15 2.41
CA ASN A 128 14.27 1.60 3.75
C ASN A 128 13.47 2.41 4.81
N PRO A 129 12.42 1.83 5.44
CA PRO A 129 11.60 2.50 6.45
C PRO A 129 11.95 2.12 7.89
N GLU A 130 13.10 1.49 8.15
CA GLU A 130 13.50 0.99 9.49
C GLU A 130 13.23 2.00 10.62
N PHE A 131 13.62 3.26 10.41
CA PHE A 131 13.45 4.33 11.40
C PHE A 131 11.99 4.72 11.67
N TYR A 132 11.08 4.41 10.75
CA TYR A 132 9.65 4.70 10.86
C TYR A 132 8.85 3.52 11.41
N TYR A 133 9.46 2.34 11.62
CA TYR A 133 8.73 1.17 12.11
C TYR A 133 8.08 1.41 13.47
N ASN A 134 8.85 1.95 14.43
CA ASN A 134 8.32 2.24 15.77
C ASN A 134 7.29 3.37 15.77
N GLU A 135 7.42 4.36 14.87
CA GLU A 135 6.41 5.40 14.65
C GLU A 135 5.09 4.79 14.18
N LEU A 136 5.13 3.89 13.19
CA LEU A 136 3.95 3.18 12.70
C LEU A 136 3.33 2.30 13.78
N VAL A 137 4.13 1.53 14.53
CA VAL A 137 3.62 0.68 15.62
C VAL A 137 2.94 1.52 16.72
N ASP A 138 3.49 2.69 17.04
CA ASP A 138 2.86 3.61 17.99
C ASP A 138 1.54 4.17 17.45
N ALA A 139 1.51 4.59 16.18
CA ALA A 139 0.31 5.06 15.51
C ALA A 139 -0.80 3.98 15.46
N ILE A 140 -0.45 2.72 15.21
CA ILE A 140 -1.39 1.58 15.25
C ILE A 140 -1.97 1.40 16.65
N LYS A 141 -1.17 1.55 17.71
CA LYS A 141 -1.66 1.47 19.10
C LYS A 141 -2.65 2.58 19.43
N ILE A 142 -2.36 3.81 19.01
CA ILE A 142 -3.26 4.95 19.19
C ILE A 142 -4.58 4.70 18.44
N PHE A 143 -4.48 4.29 17.17
CA PHE A 143 -5.63 3.90 16.36
C PHE A 143 -6.45 2.79 17.02
N ASP A 144 -5.80 1.75 17.57
CA ASP A 144 -6.49 0.67 18.26
C ASP A 144 -7.30 1.14 19.46
N GLN A 145 -6.84 2.15 20.21
CA GLN A 145 -7.56 2.69 21.37
C GLN A 145 -8.83 3.47 21.01
N ASP A 146 -8.87 4.10 19.84
CA ASP A 146 -10.02 4.90 19.37
C ASP A 146 -11.14 4.03 18.76
N ARG A 147 -10.83 2.76 18.42
CA ARG A 147 -11.76 1.87 17.72
C ARG A 147 -12.87 1.33 18.60
N PHE A 148 -13.96 0.90 17.95
CA PHE A 148 -15.13 0.34 18.61
C PHE A 148 -14.82 -0.90 19.47
N ILE A 149 -13.87 -1.75 19.05
CA ILE A 149 -13.40 -2.90 19.84
C ILE A 149 -11.86 -2.87 19.93
N PRO A 150 -11.28 -2.19 20.93
CA PRO A 150 -9.83 -1.93 20.98
C PRO A 150 -9.00 -3.20 21.22
N ASN A 151 -9.53 -4.16 21.99
CA ASN A 151 -8.78 -5.35 22.44
C ASN A 151 -8.54 -6.42 21.35
N LYS A 152 -9.15 -6.27 20.18
CA LYS A 152 -8.89 -7.14 19.02
C LYS A 152 -8.10 -6.32 18.01
N PRO A 153 -6.90 -6.73 17.58
CA PRO A 153 -6.13 -5.99 16.58
C PRO A 153 -6.89 -5.87 15.27
N ARG A 154 -6.86 -4.69 14.63
CA ARG A 154 -7.38 -4.51 13.25
C ARG A 154 -6.29 -4.63 12.20
N ILE A 155 -5.07 -4.25 12.57
CA ILE A 155 -3.89 -4.29 11.74
C ILE A 155 -2.95 -5.34 12.29
N LYS A 156 -2.28 -6.07 11.42
CA LYS A 156 -1.27 -7.06 11.76
C LYS A 156 -0.10 -6.94 10.79
N LEU A 157 1.12 -6.89 11.33
CA LEU A 157 2.33 -6.75 10.54
C LEU A 157 3.02 -8.11 10.36
N GLN A 158 3.58 -8.34 9.19
CA GLN A 158 4.38 -9.51 8.84
C GLN A 158 5.75 -9.05 8.39
N GLU A 159 6.75 -9.29 9.25
CA GLU A 159 8.14 -8.90 9.00
C GLU A 159 8.89 -9.95 8.17
N GLY A 160 9.61 -9.45 7.17
CA GLY A 160 10.56 -10.21 6.37
C GLY A 160 10.42 -9.91 4.88
N GLN A 161 11.32 -10.48 4.09
CA GLN A 161 11.18 -10.45 2.63
C GLN A 161 9.85 -11.07 2.23
N ILE A 162 9.15 -10.48 1.26
CA ILE A 162 7.82 -10.93 0.82
C ILE A 162 7.88 -12.38 0.36
N GLU A 163 8.97 -12.73 -0.33
CA GLU A 163 9.33 -14.05 -0.85
C GLU A 163 9.40 -15.12 0.25
N GLU A 164 9.74 -14.74 1.47
CA GLU A 164 9.85 -15.65 2.63
C GLU A 164 8.65 -15.56 3.56
N SER A 165 8.15 -14.34 3.79
CA SER A 165 7.10 -14.04 4.76
C SER A 165 5.74 -14.53 4.29
N ILE A 166 5.41 -14.43 2.99
CA ILE A 166 4.14 -14.92 2.45
C ILE A 166 4.00 -16.45 2.60
N PRO A 167 4.96 -17.29 2.13
CA PRO A 167 4.85 -18.73 2.28
C PRO A 167 4.73 -19.16 3.76
N ARG A 168 5.50 -18.51 4.64
CA ARG A 168 5.41 -18.72 6.09
C ARG A 168 4.03 -18.35 6.64
N PHE A 169 3.54 -17.16 6.30
CA PHE A 169 2.23 -16.66 6.71
C PHE A 169 1.09 -17.62 6.34
N ILE A 170 1.09 -18.16 5.11
CA ILE A 170 0.04 -19.07 4.65
C ILE A 170 0.03 -20.36 5.47
N LYS A 171 1.21 -20.89 5.82
CA LYS A 171 1.34 -22.08 6.66
C LYS A 171 0.82 -21.83 8.09
N GLU A 172 1.05 -20.64 8.62
CA GLU A 172 0.66 -20.25 9.99
C GLU A 172 -0.81 -19.83 10.09
N ASN A 173 -1.46 -19.47 8.98
CA ASN A 173 -2.83 -18.97 8.95
C ASN A 173 -3.72 -19.83 8.02
N PRO A 174 -3.97 -21.11 8.37
CA PRO A 174 -4.79 -21.99 7.56
C PRO A 174 -6.22 -21.45 7.40
N GLY A 175 -6.72 -21.46 6.17
CA GLY A 175 -8.06 -20.98 5.84
C GLY A 175 -8.18 -19.48 5.61
N VAL A 176 -7.08 -18.72 5.71
CA VAL A 176 -7.08 -17.29 5.38
C VAL A 176 -7.59 -17.05 3.96
N ARG A 177 -8.36 -15.98 3.80
CA ARG A 177 -8.87 -15.49 2.53
C ARG A 177 -8.69 -13.99 2.47
N PHE A 178 -8.53 -13.47 1.26
CA PHE A 178 -8.44 -12.04 1.02
C PHE A 178 -9.64 -11.57 0.21
N SER A 179 -10.16 -10.39 0.56
CA SER A 179 -11.11 -9.64 -0.25
C SER A 179 -10.39 -8.59 -1.11
N LEU A 180 -9.25 -8.08 -0.65
CA LEU A 180 -8.42 -7.10 -1.36
C LEU A 180 -6.92 -7.38 -1.13
N ILE A 181 -6.12 -7.31 -2.19
CA ILE A 181 -4.65 -7.41 -2.13
C ILE A 181 -4.04 -6.20 -2.85
N HIS A 182 -3.27 -5.39 -2.13
CA HIS A 182 -2.57 -4.22 -2.63
C HIS A 182 -1.09 -4.55 -2.86
N PHE A 183 -0.66 -4.52 -4.11
CA PHE A 183 0.74 -4.66 -4.54
C PHE A 183 1.35 -3.27 -4.65
N ASP A 184 2.30 -2.96 -3.75
CA ASP A 184 3.05 -1.70 -3.65
C ASP A 184 4.52 -2.01 -3.30
N CYS A 185 5.05 -3.10 -3.87
CA CYS A 185 6.39 -3.62 -3.60
C CYS A 185 7.41 -3.37 -4.72
N ASP A 186 6.94 -2.73 -5.80
CA ASP A 186 7.67 -2.22 -6.98
C ASP A 186 8.40 -3.25 -7.87
N LEU A 187 8.96 -4.30 -7.25
CA LEU A 187 9.93 -5.21 -7.85
C LEU A 187 9.31 -6.52 -8.33
N TYR A 188 9.98 -7.16 -9.28
CA TYR A 188 9.55 -8.38 -9.95
C TYR A 188 9.40 -9.56 -8.98
N ALA A 189 10.45 -9.91 -8.24
CA ALA A 189 10.46 -11.06 -7.35
C ALA A 189 9.34 -11.05 -6.29
N PRO A 190 9.15 -9.98 -5.48
CA PRO A 190 8.10 -9.96 -4.48
C PRO A 190 6.70 -9.96 -5.12
N THR A 191 6.50 -9.23 -6.22
CA THR A 191 5.24 -9.23 -6.97
C THR A 191 4.88 -10.63 -7.46
N LYS A 192 5.84 -11.32 -8.09
CA LYS A 192 5.63 -12.66 -8.65
C LYS A 192 5.29 -13.69 -7.58
N VAL A 193 6.03 -13.72 -6.47
CA VAL A 193 5.74 -14.62 -5.34
C VAL A 193 4.36 -14.32 -4.79
N ALA A 194 4.03 -13.06 -4.55
CA ALA A 194 2.73 -12.70 -4.02
C ALA A 194 1.57 -13.09 -4.96
N LEU A 195 1.72 -12.90 -6.28
CA LEU A 195 0.75 -13.38 -7.26
C LEU A 195 0.58 -14.90 -7.21
N GLU A 196 1.67 -15.66 -7.14
CA GLU A 196 1.62 -17.12 -7.09
C GLU A 196 0.93 -17.65 -5.82
N TYR A 197 1.23 -17.05 -4.67
CA TYR A 197 0.79 -17.55 -3.38
C TYR A 197 -0.53 -16.94 -2.87
N LEU A 198 -0.79 -15.66 -3.12
CA LEU A 198 -1.96 -14.96 -2.58
C LEU A 198 -3.16 -14.94 -3.54
N TYR A 199 -2.95 -14.96 -4.87
CA TYR A 199 -4.08 -15.02 -5.79
C TYR A 199 -4.99 -16.24 -5.56
N PRO A 200 -4.50 -17.46 -5.28
CA PRO A 200 -5.36 -18.59 -4.92
C PRO A 200 -6.23 -18.33 -3.68
N LEU A 201 -5.76 -17.48 -2.76
CA LEU A 201 -6.43 -17.13 -1.50
C LEU A 201 -7.38 -15.94 -1.62
N LEU A 202 -7.32 -15.20 -2.74
CA LEU A 202 -8.29 -14.16 -3.06
C LEU A 202 -9.68 -14.78 -3.28
N SER A 203 -10.68 -14.27 -2.58
CA SER A 203 -12.08 -14.65 -2.76
C SER A 203 -12.59 -14.24 -4.15
N LYS A 204 -13.58 -14.97 -4.68
CA LYS A 204 -14.28 -14.54 -5.89
C LYS A 204 -15.00 -13.21 -5.62
N GLY A 205 -14.93 -12.29 -6.56
CA GLY A 205 -15.30 -10.87 -6.41
C GLY A 205 -14.20 -10.01 -5.79
N GLY A 206 -13.12 -10.62 -5.28
CA GLY A 206 -12.02 -9.90 -4.65
C GLY A 206 -11.18 -9.10 -5.65
N VAL A 207 -10.50 -8.08 -5.15
CA VAL A 207 -9.73 -7.13 -5.95
C VAL A 207 -8.23 -7.31 -5.70
N MET A 208 -7.42 -7.28 -6.76
CA MET A 208 -5.98 -6.99 -6.64
C MET A 208 -5.69 -5.66 -7.33
N LEU A 209 -4.90 -4.80 -6.70
CA LEU A 209 -4.45 -3.52 -7.26
C LEU A 209 -2.92 -3.47 -7.27
N PHE A 210 -2.38 -2.79 -8.27
CA PHE A 210 -0.97 -2.73 -8.61
C PHE A 210 -0.58 -1.26 -8.71
N ASP A 211 0.32 -0.80 -7.84
CA ASP A 211 0.67 0.63 -7.76
C ASP A 211 1.50 1.07 -8.97
N GLU A 212 2.32 0.18 -9.54
CA GLU A 212 3.37 0.46 -10.52
C GLU A 212 3.22 -0.27 -11.88
N TYR A 213 2.10 -0.96 -12.14
CA TYR A 213 1.85 -1.61 -13.43
C TYR A 213 1.85 -0.61 -14.60
N GLY A 214 2.72 -0.82 -15.58
CA GLY A 214 2.91 0.08 -16.72
C GLY A 214 3.69 1.36 -16.38
N ILE A 215 4.29 1.46 -15.19
CA ILE A 215 5.17 2.55 -14.83
C ILE A 215 6.61 2.21 -15.23
N HIS A 216 7.17 3.00 -16.14
CA HIS A 216 8.44 2.70 -16.81
C HIS A 216 9.64 2.63 -15.85
N ASP A 217 9.58 3.37 -14.74
CA ASP A 217 10.64 3.34 -13.73
C ASP A 217 10.63 2.00 -12.95
N TRP A 218 9.53 1.24 -12.99
CA TRP A 218 9.29 0.02 -12.21
C TRP A 218 8.79 -1.13 -13.11
N PRO A 219 9.60 -1.59 -14.09
CA PRO A 219 9.19 -2.62 -15.05
C PRO A 219 8.99 -4.00 -14.40
N GLY A 220 9.54 -4.22 -13.20
CA GLY A 220 9.47 -5.50 -12.49
C GLY A 220 8.04 -5.93 -12.16
N GLU A 221 7.24 -5.06 -11.54
CA GLU A 221 5.83 -5.35 -11.26
C GLU A 221 5.06 -5.66 -12.56
N THR A 222 5.27 -4.85 -13.60
CA THR A 222 4.64 -5.05 -14.92
C THR A 222 4.94 -6.44 -15.47
N LYS A 223 6.22 -6.83 -15.44
CA LYS A 223 6.68 -8.11 -15.96
C LYS A 223 6.09 -9.30 -15.19
N ALA A 224 6.00 -9.21 -13.87
CA ALA A 224 5.40 -10.24 -13.02
C ALA A 224 3.88 -10.37 -13.29
N VAL A 225 3.18 -9.25 -13.42
CA VAL A 225 1.74 -9.23 -13.73
C VAL A 225 1.46 -9.79 -15.12
N ASP A 226 2.25 -9.43 -16.14
CA ASP A 226 2.07 -9.93 -17.50
C ASP A 226 2.23 -11.47 -17.56
N GLU A 227 3.28 -12.02 -16.94
CA GLU A 227 3.48 -13.48 -16.85
C GLU A 227 2.35 -14.20 -16.11
N PHE A 228 1.76 -13.54 -15.11
CA PHE A 228 0.61 -14.06 -14.40
C PHE A 228 -0.65 -14.06 -15.28
N LEU A 229 -0.89 -13.00 -16.05
CA LEU A 229 -2.04 -12.89 -16.95
C LEU A 229 -1.95 -13.85 -18.14
N GLU A 230 -0.76 -14.13 -18.66
CA GLU A 230 -0.54 -15.16 -19.68
C GLU A 230 -1.06 -16.54 -19.24
N ARG A 231 -1.02 -16.83 -17.93
CA ARG A 231 -1.53 -18.09 -17.36
C ARG A 231 -3.00 -18.02 -16.95
N ASN A 232 -3.61 -16.83 -17.00
CA ASN A 232 -4.95 -16.54 -16.52
C ASN A 232 -5.72 -15.67 -17.54
N GLU A 233 -5.83 -16.15 -18.78
CA GLU A 233 -6.33 -15.40 -19.96
C GLU A 233 -7.73 -14.76 -19.80
N ASN A 234 -8.54 -15.23 -18.84
CA ASN A 234 -9.86 -14.67 -18.57
C ASN A 234 -9.84 -13.40 -17.71
N LEU A 235 -8.72 -13.12 -17.03
CA LEU A 235 -8.57 -11.94 -16.20
C LEU A 235 -8.30 -10.71 -17.06
N LYS A 236 -8.80 -9.56 -16.61
CA LYS A 236 -8.61 -8.28 -17.29
C LYS A 236 -8.12 -7.25 -16.30
N LEU A 237 -7.13 -6.47 -16.74
CA LEU A 237 -6.73 -5.27 -16.03
C LEU A 237 -7.67 -4.13 -16.35
N HIS A 238 -7.97 -3.38 -15.31
CA HIS A 238 -8.75 -2.16 -15.33
C HIS A 238 -7.92 -1.02 -14.77
N LYS A 239 -8.30 0.21 -15.12
CA LYS A 239 -7.76 1.42 -14.51
C LYS A 239 -8.88 2.42 -14.32
N PHE A 240 -8.70 3.33 -13.38
CA PHE A 240 -9.55 4.51 -13.31
C PHE A 240 -9.18 5.49 -14.44
N SER A 241 -10.18 6.14 -15.03
CA SER A 241 -9.97 7.13 -16.10
C SER A 241 -9.39 8.45 -15.57
N TRP A 242 -9.48 8.69 -14.27
CA TRP A 242 -9.16 9.96 -13.61
C TRP A 242 -7.91 9.87 -12.71
N THR A 243 -7.36 8.67 -12.50
CA THR A 243 -6.11 8.48 -11.74
C THR A 243 -5.18 7.47 -12.42
N ASN A 244 -3.92 7.54 -12.03
CA ASN A 244 -2.84 6.66 -12.44
C ASN A 244 -2.18 5.97 -11.24
N ALA A 245 -2.74 6.13 -10.04
CA ALA A 245 -2.31 5.51 -8.79
C ALA A 245 -3.57 5.05 -8.03
N PRO A 246 -3.76 3.73 -7.80
CA PRO A 246 -2.94 2.64 -8.35
C PRO A 246 -2.99 2.63 -9.89
N ALA A 247 -1.97 2.10 -10.53
CA ALA A 247 -1.83 2.12 -11.98
C ALA A 247 -2.81 1.16 -12.67
N ALA A 248 -3.06 -0.01 -12.07
CA ALA A 248 -4.04 -0.97 -12.54
C ALA A 248 -4.68 -1.76 -11.38
N TYR A 249 -5.81 -2.42 -11.68
CA TYR A 249 -6.43 -3.40 -10.79
C TYR A 249 -7.12 -4.50 -11.59
N LEU A 250 -7.42 -5.62 -10.94
CA LEU A 250 -8.23 -6.72 -11.46
C LEU A 250 -9.28 -7.15 -10.45
N ILE A 251 -10.30 -7.85 -10.94
CA ILE A 251 -11.34 -8.48 -10.13
C ILE A 251 -11.32 -9.99 -10.44
N LYS A 252 -11.35 -10.83 -9.41
CA LYS A 252 -11.34 -12.30 -9.53
C LYS A 252 -12.73 -12.90 -9.69
#